data_AF-A0A9N9T1N8-F1
#
_entry.id   AF-A0A9N9T1N8-F1
#
_cell.length_a   1.000
_cell.length_b   1.000
_cell.length_c   1.000
_cell.angle_alpha   90.00
_cell.angle_beta   90.00
_cell.angle_gamma   90.00
#
_symmetry.space_group_name_H-M   'P 1'
#
loop_
_entity.id
_entity.type
_entity.pdbx_description
1 polymer ?
#
loop_
_entity_poly.entity_id
_entity_poly.type
_entity_poly.pdbx_seq_one_letter_code
_entity_poly.pdbx_strand_id
1 'polypeptide(L)'
;MKTTLFLAVLACVGLTVYGLEDRQHCEYCEAFAVIIQNFAKQGIPLEEVEEYKEAICAMLPVDLAIFCDKELLPSLEKIYNNEFNSTSPQEICQELELC
;
A
#
# COMPACT_ATOMS: atom_id res chain seq x y z
N MET A 1 -9.10 20.17 -36.23
CA MET A 1 -8.49 20.91 -35.10
C MET A 1 -9.13 20.61 -33.73
N LYS A 2 -10.44 20.32 -33.63
CA LYS A 2 -11.08 19.99 -32.33
C LYS A 2 -10.65 18.63 -31.73
N THR A 3 -10.49 17.60 -32.54
CA THR A 3 -10.16 16.22 -32.09
C THR A 3 -8.80 16.10 -31.39
N THR A 4 -7.79 16.82 -31.86
CA THR A 4 -6.45 16.84 -31.25
C THR A 4 -6.44 17.51 -29.89
N LEU A 5 -7.31 18.52 -29.69
CA LEU A 5 -7.46 19.24 -28.43
C LEU A 5 -8.14 18.36 -27.36
N PHE A 6 -9.17 17.59 -27.75
CA PHE A 6 -9.85 16.65 -26.84
C PHE A 6 -8.93 15.51 -26.37
N LEU A 7 -8.10 14.95 -27.26
CA LEU A 7 -7.13 13.91 -26.89
C LEU A 7 -6.04 14.44 -25.94
N ALA A 8 -5.54 15.65 -26.18
CA ALA A 8 -4.57 16.29 -25.29
C ALA A 8 -5.15 16.54 -23.89
N VAL A 9 -6.41 16.99 -23.79
CA VAL A 9 -7.09 17.19 -22.50
C VAL A 9 -7.31 15.87 -21.77
N LEU A 10 -7.73 14.81 -22.46
CA LEU A 10 -7.90 13.48 -21.84
C LEU A 10 -6.58 12.89 -21.34
N ALA A 11 -5.49 13.07 -22.09
CA ALA A 11 -4.16 12.62 -21.66
C ALA A 11 -3.66 13.39 -20.44
N CYS A 12 -3.82 14.72 -20.40
CA CYS A 12 -3.45 15.53 -19.25
C CYS A 12 -4.28 15.19 -18.00
N VAL A 13 -5.59 15.01 -18.13
CA VAL A 13 -6.46 14.65 -17.01
C VAL A 13 -6.15 13.24 -16.52
N GLY A 14 -5.93 12.28 -17.42
CA GLY A 14 -5.51 10.92 -17.06
C GLY A 14 -4.21 10.94 -16.25
N LEU A 15 -3.15 11.55 -16.78
CA LEU A 15 -1.84 11.63 -16.09
C LEU A 15 -1.94 12.27 -14.70
N THR A 16 -2.80 13.29 -14.52
CA THR A 16 -2.99 13.92 -13.21
C THR A 16 -3.76 13.04 -12.21
N VAL A 17 -4.64 12.15 -12.69
CA VAL A 17 -5.40 11.23 -11.84
C VAL A 17 -4.51 10.03 -11.45
N TYR A 18 -3.80 9.43 -12.39
CA TYR A 18 -2.89 8.31 -12.12
C TYR A 18 -1.79 8.66 -11.11
N GLY A 19 -1.16 9.84 -11.26
CA GLY A 19 -0.09 10.25 -10.33
C GLY A 19 -0.56 10.56 -8.90
N LEU A 20 -1.85 10.83 -8.69
CA LEU A 20 -2.44 10.98 -7.35
C LEU A 20 -2.70 9.62 -6.71
N GLU A 21 -3.15 8.65 -7.50
CA GLU A 21 -3.45 7.29 -7.10
C GLU A 21 -2.15 6.55 -6.70
N ASP A 22 -1.08 6.66 -7.50
CA ASP A 22 0.23 6.06 -7.20
C ASP A 22 0.83 6.60 -5.90
N ARG A 23 0.78 7.92 -5.68
CA ARG A 23 1.25 8.52 -4.41
C ARG A 23 0.45 8.00 -3.22
N GLN A 24 -0.86 7.89 -3.38
CA GLN A 24 -1.75 7.46 -2.33
C GLN A 24 -1.54 5.98 -1.97
N HIS A 25 -1.36 5.11 -2.97
CA HIS A 25 -0.99 3.71 -2.77
C HIS A 25 0.35 3.57 -2.04
N CYS A 26 1.33 4.40 -2.40
CA CYS A 26 2.65 4.40 -1.77
C CYS A 26 2.56 4.77 -0.29
N GLU A 27 1.85 5.86 0.04
CA GLU A 27 1.63 6.29 1.41
C GLU A 27 0.93 5.22 2.27
N TYR A 28 -0.02 4.49 1.68
CA TYR A 28 -0.74 3.42 2.38
C TYR A 28 0.10 2.18 2.60
N CYS A 29 0.88 1.79 1.59
CA CYS A 29 1.81 0.69 1.74
C CYS A 29 2.85 1.01 2.81
N GLU A 30 3.44 2.21 2.82
CA GLU A 30 4.46 2.59 3.81
C GLU A 30 3.89 2.54 5.23
N ALA A 31 2.68 3.07 5.44
CA ALA A 31 2.01 3.03 6.72
C ALA A 31 1.75 1.59 7.19
N PHE A 32 1.27 0.72 6.30
CA PHE A 32 1.05 -0.69 6.58
C PHE A 32 2.37 -1.40 6.91
N ALA A 33 3.42 -1.16 6.13
CA ALA A 33 4.75 -1.72 6.37
C ALA A 33 5.30 -1.36 7.75
N VAL A 34 5.15 -0.09 8.17
CA VAL A 34 5.53 0.34 9.53
C VAL A 34 4.77 -0.44 10.61
N ILE A 35 3.47 -0.63 10.46
CA ILE A 35 2.64 -1.35 11.42
C ILE A 35 3.11 -2.81 11.55
N ILE A 36 3.26 -3.50 10.42
CA ILE A 36 3.65 -4.91 10.40
C ILE A 36 5.08 -5.11 10.93
N GLN A 37 6.03 -4.25 10.54
CA GLN A 37 7.39 -4.27 11.10
C GLN A 37 7.40 -4.03 12.61
N ASN A 38 6.52 -3.17 13.13
CA ASN A 38 6.41 -2.93 14.57
C ASN A 38 5.87 -4.16 15.33
N PHE A 39 4.97 -4.95 14.74
CA PHE A 39 4.56 -6.22 15.34
C PHE A 39 5.70 -7.22 15.41
N ALA A 40 6.45 -7.37 14.31
CA ALA A 40 7.64 -8.23 14.27
C ALA A 40 8.69 -7.79 15.32
N LYS A 41 8.98 -6.49 15.43
CA LYS A 41 9.91 -5.93 16.44
C LYS A 41 9.46 -6.14 17.89
N GLN A 42 8.15 -6.17 18.13
CA GLN A 42 7.57 -6.45 19.45
C GLN A 42 7.54 -7.95 19.77
N GLY A 43 7.91 -8.82 18.83
CA GLY A 43 7.88 -10.27 19.00
C GLY A 43 6.48 -10.86 19.00
N ILE A 44 5.48 -10.13 18.47
CA ILE A 44 4.12 -10.66 18.28
C ILE A 44 4.20 -11.71 17.17
N PRO A 45 3.80 -12.97 17.40
CA PRO A 45 3.87 -14.04 16.40
C PRO A 45 3.07 -13.71 15.14
N LEU A 46 3.56 -14.13 13.96
CA LEU A 46 2.85 -13.93 12.69
C LEU A 46 1.41 -14.44 12.75
N GLU A 47 1.18 -15.61 13.33
CA GLU A 47 -0.15 -16.21 13.48
C GLU A 47 -1.13 -15.28 14.23
N GLU A 48 -0.65 -14.58 15.27
CA GLU A 48 -1.45 -13.59 16.01
C GLU A 48 -1.72 -12.35 15.15
N VAL A 49 -0.75 -11.88 14.36
CA VAL A 49 -0.95 -10.76 13.42
C VAL A 49 -1.96 -11.14 12.33
N GLU A 50 -1.91 -12.37 11.82
CA GLU A 50 -2.84 -12.88 10.81
C GLU A 50 -4.27 -12.98 11.32
N GLU A 51 -4.47 -13.28 12.61
CA GLU A 51 -5.78 -13.32 13.25
C GLU A 51 -6.45 -11.93 13.25
N TYR A 52 -5.67 -10.86 13.35
CA TYR A 52 -6.17 -9.48 13.39
C TYR A 52 -6.09 -8.73 12.06
N LYS A 53 -5.65 -9.38 10.97
CA LYS A 53 -5.36 -8.69 9.71
C LYS A 53 -6.56 -7.93 9.10
N GLU A 54 -7.75 -8.52 9.18
CA GLU A 54 -8.98 -7.87 8.71
C GLU A 54 -9.36 -6.67 9.61
N ALA A 55 -9.08 -6.76 10.92
CA ALA A 55 -9.30 -5.65 11.84
C ALA A 55 -8.32 -4.49 11.58
N ILE A 56 -7.08 -4.78 11.18
CA ILE A 56 -6.10 -3.77 10.76
C ILE A 56 -6.65 -2.98 9.57
N CYS A 57 -7.20 -3.65 8.56
CA CYS A 57 -7.80 -2.99 7.40
C CYS A 57 -9.12 -2.27 7.75
N ALA A 58 -9.95 -2.83 8.63
CA ALA A 58 -11.23 -2.25 9.04
C ALA A 58 -11.10 -0.97 9.89
N MET A 59 -9.91 -0.68 10.43
CA MET A 59 -9.64 0.60 11.12
C MET A 59 -9.41 1.77 10.14
N LEU A 60 -9.30 1.49 8.84
CA LEU A 60 -9.07 2.49 7.80
C LEU A 60 -10.39 3.00 7.20
N PRO A 61 -10.43 4.22 6.62
CA PRO A 61 -11.58 4.69 5.83
C PRO A 61 -11.93 3.70 4.71
N VAL A 62 -13.21 3.65 4.30
CA VAL A 62 -13.75 2.61 3.40
C VAL A 62 -12.91 2.36 2.15
N ASP A 63 -12.47 3.42 1.46
CA ASP A 63 -11.66 3.28 0.24
C ASP A 63 -10.28 2.64 0.52
N LEU A 64 -9.69 2.96 1.68
CA LEU A 64 -8.43 2.36 2.15
C LEU A 64 -8.62 0.94 2.66
N ALA A 65 -9.75 0.64 3.29
CA ALA A 65 -10.04 -0.72 3.76
C ALA A 65 -10.09 -1.68 2.58
N ILE A 66 -10.75 -1.28 1.47
CA ILE A 66 -10.81 -2.06 0.23
C ILE A 66 -9.41 -2.24 -0.37
N PHE A 67 -8.60 -1.18 -0.41
CA PHE A 67 -7.23 -1.26 -0.89
C PHE A 67 -6.36 -2.16 0.01
N CYS A 68 -6.48 -2.03 1.33
CA CYS A 68 -5.76 -2.84 2.30
C CYS A 68 -6.08 -4.32 2.13
N ASP A 69 -7.36 -4.67 2.05
CA ASP A 69 -7.81 -6.06 1.89
C ASP A 69 -7.29 -6.70 0.60
N LYS A 70 -7.23 -5.93 -0.50
CA LYS A 70 -6.89 -6.45 -1.83
C LYS A 70 -5.41 -6.42 -2.16
N GLU A 71 -4.73 -5.34 -1.78
CA GLU A 71 -3.37 -5.04 -2.23
C GLU A 71 -2.33 -5.20 -1.11
N LEU A 72 -2.69 -4.91 0.15
CA LEU A 72 -1.73 -4.92 1.27
C LEU A 72 -1.72 -6.24 2.04
N LEU A 73 -2.89 -6.83 2.35
CA LEU A 73 -2.98 -8.10 3.07
C LEU A 73 -2.22 -9.26 2.41
N PRO A 74 -2.22 -9.43 1.07
CA PRO A 74 -1.41 -10.45 0.44
C PRO A 74 0.10 -10.31 0.71
N SER A 75 0.55 -9.10 1.03
CA SER A 75 1.95 -8.79 1.33
C SER A 75 2.31 -8.89 2.81
N LEU A 76 1.35 -9.16 3.70
CA LEU A 76 1.54 -9.16 5.16
C LEU A 76 2.69 -10.07 5.59
N GLU A 77 2.67 -11.35 5.20
CA GLU A 77 3.71 -12.32 5.56
C GLU A 77 5.09 -11.87 5.04
N LYS A 78 5.13 -11.41 3.79
CA LYS A 78 6.37 -10.90 3.16
C LYS A 78 6.95 -9.75 3.99
N ILE A 79 6.13 -8.78 4.36
CA ILE A 79 6.55 -7.60 5.16
C ILE A 79 6.92 -7.98 6.60
N TYR A 80 6.20 -8.92 7.20
CA TYR A 80 6.42 -9.37 8.57
C TYR A 80 7.76 -10.11 8.73
N ASN A 81 8.13 -10.90 7.73
CA ASN A 81 9.32 -11.72 7.79
C ASN A 81 10.61 -10.87 7.91
N ASN A 82 11.59 -11.43 8.62
CA ASN A 82 12.83 -10.75 9.02
C ASN A 82 13.67 -10.17 7.88
N GLU A 83 13.38 -10.51 6.63
CA GLU A 83 14.01 -9.97 5.42
C GLU A 83 13.90 -8.44 5.34
N PHE A 84 12.88 -7.85 5.95
CA PHE A 84 12.63 -6.41 5.89
C PHE A 84 12.90 -5.66 7.19
N ASN A 85 13.44 -6.28 8.23
CA ASN A 85 13.68 -5.58 9.50
C ASN A 85 14.67 -4.40 9.37
N SER A 86 15.54 -4.44 8.36
CA SER A 86 16.51 -3.40 8.02
C SER A 86 16.12 -2.58 6.78
N THR A 87 15.05 -2.97 6.09
CA THR A 87 14.59 -2.32 4.85
C THR A 87 13.60 -1.22 5.22
N SER A 88 13.74 -0.06 4.59
CA SER A 88 12.81 1.04 4.84
C SER A 88 11.40 0.70 4.31
N PRO A 89 10.34 1.23 4.93
CA PRO A 89 8.97 1.09 4.40
C PRO A 89 8.85 1.47 2.93
N GLN A 90 9.57 2.49 2.48
CA GLN A 90 9.57 2.93 1.09
C GLN A 90 10.15 1.88 0.15
N GLU A 91 11.30 1.29 0.49
CA GLU A 91 11.93 0.23 -0.32
C GLU A 91 11.06 -1.02 -0.40
N ILE A 92 10.40 -1.40 0.71
CA ILE A 92 9.40 -2.49 0.73
C ILE A 92 8.30 -2.22 -0.31
N CYS A 93 7.77 -1.00 -0.31
CA CYS A 93 6.64 -0.65 -1.14
C CYS A 93 7.02 -0.47 -2.62
N GLN A 94 8.27 -0.11 -2.91
CA GLN A 94 8.84 -0.19 -4.26
C GLN A 94 8.95 -1.63 -4.76
N GLU A 95 9.36 -2.57 -3.90
CA GLU A 95 9.40 -3.99 -4.26
C GLU A 95 8.01 -4.62 -4.44
N LEU A 96 6.98 -3.99 -3.88
CA LEU A 96 5.58 -4.40 -4.04
C LEU A 96 4.89 -3.69 -5.20
N GLU A 97 5.59 -2.80 -5.92
CA GLU A 97 5.03 -1.97 -7.01
C GLU A 97 3.84 -1.11 -6.56
N LEU A 98 3.82 -0.76 -5.27
CA LEU A 98 2.87 0.18 -4.66
C LEU A 98 3.48 1.59 -4.50
N CYS A 99 4.79 1.67 -4.74
CA CYS A 99 5.62 2.84 -5.04
C CYS A 99 6.52 2.45 -6.25
#